data_AF-A0A7Y4QNY3-F1
#
_entry.id   AF-A0A7Y4QNY3-F1
#
_cell.length_a   1.000
_cell.length_b   1.000
_cell.length_c   1.000
_cell.angle_alpha   90.00
_cell.angle_beta   90.00
_cell.angle_gamma   90.00
#
_symmetry.space_group_name_H-M   'P 1'
#
loop_
_entity.id
_entity.type
_entity.pdbx_description
1 polymer ?
#
loop_
_entity_poly.entity_id
_entity_poly.type
_entity_poly.pdbx_seq_one_letter_code
_entity_poly.pdbx_strand_id
1 'polypeptide(L)'
;MSTRRELLTHLFRLLDERHIPWCVLRNYNSLFDDSSSDVDLLTEPARAAAVIACCVEAAKLAGQSLVQRTRFVNHSLVFWNRAECFTRIDIDTEKRWRRFHLLTAAQVLNSRKRLSNPDGTSFFVPDIKHEAVVILTQAMWQGKLSDRYARRLLDIRSQADDHEQLCNVFQQAFGVRENLLARVDDPDLVNYLQRAARRDCFLRPHKIGHSIRYIFKDITRFLSRKRALPGLLVKLIGMPVETGSKLTERLAILFPLKKNLIVDGRASSASCRHTLFKGGMVVESFPTADKPASLLGGCWPQPDRGFAVVRNNAHTHLIHVGTGFMSSAQTVDEMANFICNTLARLHEGKSARCNGALAVLLGLDGSGKTTLARNLTESAAETKCISGVRYFHWLPPINEGFEFPLPEPGNQPRKTEQAASLVQSFLSAARLARNVLRAQLAWWFHLKPHCKRGYLVLVDRYFYNYHLDPASVRYHGPRWLLALAGNVFPKPDIVIRLNAPPEILLARKQELSEEQIREQARTLSSLTFGNARVIDADATEPADVVAGKVMDELAHVLSQRA
;
A
#
# COMPACT_ATOMS: atom_id res chain seq x y z
N MET A 1 14.98 -16.47 17.98
CA MET A 1 14.84 -15.34 18.93
C MET A 1 13.52 -14.63 18.60
N SER A 2 13.04 -13.66 19.39
CA SER A 2 11.88 -12.87 18.95
C SER A 2 12.26 -12.06 17.70
N THR A 3 11.35 -11.91 16.75
CA THR A 3 11.60 -11.21 15.46
C THR A 3 11.97 -9.74 15.68
N ARG A 4 11.39 -9.11 16.71
CA ARG A 4 11.77 -7.78 17.20
C ARG A 4 13.22 -7.75 17.71
N ARG A 5 13.64 -8.76 18.48
CA ARG A 5 15.01 -8.86 19.00
C ARG A 5 16.03 -8.96 17.87
N GLU A 6 15.76 -9.77 16.86
CA GLU A 6 16.62 -9.89 15.67
C GLU A 6 16.74 -8.55 14.93
N LEU A 7 15.61 -7.87 14.66
CA LEU A 7 15.62 -6.55 14.03
C LEU A 7 16.43 -5.54 14.84
N LEU A 8 16.21 -5.45 16.15
CA LEU A 8 16.87 -4.44 16.97
C LEU A 8 18.36 -4.74 17.14
N THR A 9 18.74 -6.01 17.24
CA THR A 9 20.15 -6.42 17.30
C THR A 9 20.88 -6.03 16.02
N HIS A 10 20.32 -6.31 14.84
CA HIS A 10 20.90 -5.86 13.58
C HIS A 10 20.94 -4.34 13.45
N LEU A 11 19.88 -3.64 13.88
CA LEU A 11 19.81 -2.20 13.84
C LEU A 11 20.92 -1.56 14.68
N PHE A 12 21.08 -1.99 15.93
CA PHE A 12 22.06 -1.40 16.84
C PHE A 12 23.49 -1.64 16.35
N ARG A 13 23.77 -2.84 15.84
CA ARG A 13 25.05 -3.16 15.19
C ARG A 13 25.32 -2.24 13.99
N LEU A 14 24.36 -2.08 13.07
CA LEU A 14 24.53 -1.22 11.89
C LEU A 14 24.73 0.26 12.25
N LEU A 15 24.04 0.74 13.29
CA LEU A 15 24.19 2.11 13.76
C LEU A 15 25.57 2.34 14.40
N ASP A 16 26.07 1.36 15.15
CA ASP A 16 27.40 1.40 15.78
C ASP A 16 28.52 1.34 14.73
N GLU A 17 28.44 0.41 13.76
CA GLU A 17 29.38 0.26 12.66
C GLU A 17 29.48 1.51 11.78
N ARG A 18 28.36 2.24 11.62
CA ARG A 18 28.32 3.49 10.85
C ARG A 18 28.62 4.72 11.71
N HIS A 19 28.97 4.54 12.97
CA HIS A 19 29.27 5.59 13.93
C HIS A 19 28.17 6.67 14.00
N ILE A 20 26.90 6.26 13.87
CA ILE A 20 25.77 7.18 13.94
C ILE A 20 25.49 7.49 15.42
N PRO A 21 25.33 8.75 15.85
CA PRO A 21 24.90 9.05 17.22
C PRO A 21 23.41 8.76 17.40
N TRP A 22 23.06 7.82 18.28
CA TRP A 22 21.67 7.46 18.59
C TRP A 22 21.48 7.03 20.04
N CYS A 23 20.24 7.03 20.54
CA CYS A 23 19.86 6.34 21.77
C CYS A 23 18.36 5.94 21.78
N VAL A 24 18.02 4.95 22.59
CA VAL A 24 16.64 4.54 22.90
C VAL A 24 16.11 5.42 24.02
N LEU A 25 15.03 6.15 23.76
CA LEU A 25 14.59 7.27 24.59
C LEU A 25 13.97 6.89 25.93
N ARG A 26 13.23 5.77 25.98
CA ARG A 26 12.43 5.34 27.13
C ARG A 26 11.97 3.90 26.92
N ASN A 27 11.32 3.34 27.95
CA ASN A 27 10.70 2.01 27.91
C ASN A 27 11.68 0.89 27.53
N TYR A 28 12.97 1.08 27.80
CA TYR A 28 14.02 0.20 27.31
C TYR A 28 14.27 -1.05 28.18
N ASN A 29 13.66 -1.14 29.37
CA ASN A 29 13.81 -2.30 30.26
C ASN A 29 13.23 -3.60 29.67
N SER A 30 12.18 -3.49 28.85
CA SER A 30 11.51 -4.62 28.19
C SER A 30 11.59 -4.49 26.65
N LEU A 31 12.64 -3.83 26.16
CA LEU A 31 12.77 -3.38 24.77
C LEU A 31 12.63 -4.52 23.76
N PHE A 32 13.21 -5.69 24.07
CA PHE A 32 13.27 -6.84 23.19
C PHE A 32 12.06 -7.79 23.33
N ASP A 33 11.38 -7.75 24.47
CA ASP A 33 10.37 -8.73 24.84
C ASP A 33 8.94 -8.21 24.63
N ASP A 34 8.74 -6.89 24.72
CA ASP A 34 7.43 -6.26 24.51
C ASP A 34 7.22 -5.86 23.03
N SER A 35 6.55 -6.73 22.28
CA SER A 35 6.17 -6.47 20.88
C SER A 35 5.02 -5.46 20.72
N SER A 36 4.31 -5.13 21.80
CA SER A 36 3.16 -4.21 21.78
C SER A 36 3.56 -2.74 21.83
N SER A 37 4.78 -2.44 22.29
CA SER A 37 5.26 -1.07 22.44
C SER A 37 6.07 -0.57 21.24
N ASP A 38 5.94 0.72 20.97
CA ASP A 38 6.75 1.42 19.98
C ASP A 38 8.20 1.59 20.48
N VAL A 39 9.19 1.49 19.58
CA VAL A 39 10.60 1.80 19.88
C VAL A 39 10.87 3.26 19.57
N ASP A 40 11.05 4.08 20.61
CA ASP A 40 11.38 5.50 20.46
C ASP A 40 12.91 5.70 20.38
N LEU A 41 13.43 6.05 19.21
CA LEU A 41 14.84 6.41 18.98
C LEU A 41 15.03 7.91 18.90
N LEU A 42 16.21 8.39 19.32
CA LEU A 42 16.67 9.76 19.07
C LEU A 42 17.94 9.74 18.25
N THR A 43 18.02 10.62 17.26
CA THR A 43 19.22 10.89 16.46
C THR A 43 19.29 12.37 16.13
N GLU A 44 20.43 12.85 15.64
CA GLU A 44 20.49 14.21 15.10
C GLU A 44 19.73 14.36 13.77
N PRO A 45 19.15 15.54 13.48
CA PRO A 45 18.39 15.77 12.23
C PRO A 45 19.16 15.43 10.95
N ALA A 46 20.47 15.72 10.92
CA ALA A 46 21.33 15.44 9.77
C ALA A 46 21.54 13.93 9.52
N ARG A 47 21.36 13.11 10.55
CA ARG A 47 21.58 11.65 10.50
C ARG A 47 20.29 10.84 10.36
N ALA A 48 19.11 11.49 10.43
CA ALA A 48 17.81 10.82 10.37
C ALA A 48 17.62 9.94 9.12
N ALA A 49 18.09 10.39 7.95
CA ALA A 49 18.03 9.59 6.73
C ALA A 49 18.88 8.31 6.82
N ALA A 50 20.07 8.39 7.42
CA ALA A 50 20.95 7.26 7.63
C ALA A 50 20.37 6.26 8.63
N VAL A 51 19.76 6.74 9.73
CA VAL A 51 19.06 5.87 10.70
C VAL A 51 17.89 5.14 10.03
N ILE A 52 17.07 5.82 9.23
CA ILE A 52 15.98 5.18 8.48
C ILE A 52 16.51 4.10 7.54
N ALA A 53 17.63 4.35 6.85
CA ALA A 53 18.27 3.37 5.98
C ALA A 53 18.74 2.14 6.78
N CYS A 54 19.35 2.35 7.95
CA CYS A 54 19.73 1.26 8.85
C CYS A 54 18.52 0.47 9.35
N CYS A 55 17.39 1.12 9.67
CA CYS A 55 16.16 0.42 10.06
C CYS A 55 15.64 -0.48 8.94
N VAL A 56 15.62 0.01 7.69
CA VAL A 56 15.17 -0.78 6.53
C VAL A 56 16.11 -1.94 6.25
N GLU A 57 17.42 -1.73 6.36
CA GLU A 57 18.42 -2.78 6.16
C GLU A 57 18.38 -3.84 7.27
N ALA A 58 18.30 -3.43 8.53
CA ALA A 58 18.13 -4.32 9.68
C ALA A 58 16.85 -5.15 9.56
N ALA A 59 15.75 -4.54 9.12
CA ALA A 59 14.50 -5.25 8.88
C ALA A 59 14.68 -6.35 7.81
N LYS A 60 15.35 -6.04 6.69
CA LYS A 60 15.65 -7.06 5.66
C LYS A 60 16.48 -8.22 6.20
N LEU A 61 17.51 -7.93 7.00
CA LEU A 61 18.34 -8.97 7.65
C LEU A 61 17.52 -9.84 8.60
N ALA A 62 16.53 -9.26 9.28
CA ALA A 62 15.60 -9.96 10.17
C ALA A 62 14.38 -10.57 9.47
N GLY A 63 14.36 -10.63 8.13
CA GLY A 63 13.22 -11.19 7.37
C GLY A 63 11.92 -10.38 7.49
N GLN A 64 12.02 -9.08 7.78
CA GLN A 64 10.90 -8.14 7.86
C GLN A 64 10.92 -7.14 6.70
N SER A 65 9.73 -6.66 6.34
CA SER A 65 9.55 -5.63 5.30
C SER A 65 8.89 -4.37 5.87
N LEU A 66 9.27 -3.22 5.33
CA LEU A 66 8.68 -1.93 5.67
C LEU A 66 7.28 -1.82 5.07
N VAL A 67 6.23 -1.74 5.90
CA VAL A 67 4.83 -1.61 5.43
C VAL A 67 4.28 -0.20 5.56
N GLN A 68 4.89 0.64 6.39
CA GLN A 68 4.51 2.05 6.51
C GLN A 68 5.68 2.93 6.87
N ARG A 69 5.78 4.06 6.17
CA ARG A 69 6.68 5.17 6.50
C ARG A 69 5.90 6.47 6.48
N THR A 70 5.75 7.10 7.63
CA THR A 70 5.01 8.35 7.77
C THR A 70 5.81 9.40 8.53
N ARG A 71 5.83 10.63 8.04
CA ARG A 71 6.41 11.76 8.77
C ARG A 71 5.33 12.44 9.62
N PHE A 72 5.39 12.22 10.93
CA PHE A 72 4.68 13.02 11.94
C PHE A 72 5.63 14.05 12.57
N VAL A 73 5.53 14.32 13.87
CA VAL A 73 6.57 15.07 14.60
C VAL A 73 7.88 14.29 14.62
N ASN A 74 7.78 12.97 14.61
CA ASN A 74 8.82 11.97 14.43
C ASN A 74 8.74 11.31 13.04
N HIS A 75 9.73 10.51 12.69
CA HIS A 75 9.64 9.60 11.55
C HIS A 75 9.14 8.26 12.08
N SER A 76 7.92 7.87 11.69
CA SER A 76 7.33 6.61 12.13
C SER A 76 7.47 5.56 11.04
N LEU A 77 8.09 4.44 11.41
CA LEU A 77 8.32 3.28 10.56
C LEU A 77 7.62 2.07 11.17
N VAL A 78 6.87 1.32 10.38
CA VAL A 78 6.26 0.06 10.81
C VAL A 78 6.78 -1.05 9.91
N PHE A 79 7.36 -2.07 10.54
CA PHE A 79 7.88 -3.28 9.93
C PHE A 79 6.96 -4.45 10.23
N TRP A 80 6.92 -5.41 9.31
CA TRP A 80 6.05 -6.58 9.37
C TRP A 80 6.75 -7.79 8.77
N ASN A 81 6.47 -8.98 9.29
CA ASN A 81 6.82 -10.26 8.66
C ASN A 81 5.57 -11.15 8.48
N ARG A 82 5.72 -12.19 7.67
CA ARG A 82 4.67 -13.19 7.43
C ARG A 82 4.27 -14.01 8.67
N ALA A 83 5.14 -14.06 9.69
CA ALA A 83 4.80 -14.57 11.02
C ALA A 83 4.05 -13.53 11.89
N GLU A 84 3.52 -12.48 11.23
CA GLU A 84 2.51 -11.58 11.76
C GLU A 84 2.93 -10.64 12.91
N CYS A 85 4.23 -10.49 13.11
CA CYS A 85 4.80 -9.60 14.11
C CYS A 85 5.00 -8.20 13.51
N PHE A 86 4.31 -7.20 14.07
CA PHE A 86 4.60 -5.80 13.78
C PHE A 86 5.67 -5.27 14.72
N THR A 87 6.56 -4.42 14.20
CA THR A 87 7.50 -3.64 15.00
C THR A 87 7.45 -2.19 14.53
N ARG A 88 7.04 -1.28 15.42
CA ARG A 88 7.09 0.16 15.16
C ARG A 88 8.36 0.78 15.72
N ILE A 89 9.04 1.58 14.90
CA ILE A 89 10.20 2.37 15.29
C ILE A 89 9.92 3.83 14.95
N ASP A 90 9.93 4.66 15.98
CA ASP A 90 9.67 6.07 15.93
C ASP A 90 10.98 6.82 16.15
N ILE A 91 11.41 7.60 15.17
CA ILE A 91 12.69 8.31 15.20
C ILE A 91 12.43 9.80 15.41
N ASP A 92 12.81 10.27 16.60
CA ASP A 92 12.86 11.67 16.96
C ASP A 92 14.19 12.28 16.52
N THR A 93 14.12 13.54 16.09
CA THR A 93 15.31 14.34 15.71
C THR A 93 15.58 15.52 16.65
N GLU A 94 14.68 15.72 17.61
CA GLU A 94 14.66 16.83 18.55
C GLU A 94 13.65 16.55 19.66
N LYS A 95 13.76 17.26 20.79
CA LYS A 95 12.72 17.26 21.84
C LYS A 95 11.99 18.58 21.87
N ARG A 96 10.68 18.50 21.65
CA ARG A 96 9.77 19.63 21.64
C ARG A 96 8.39 19.23 22.16
N TRP A 97 7.67 20.21 22.68
CA TRP A 97 6.25 20.09 22.94
C TRP A 97 5.47 21.06 22.05
N ARG A 98 4.64 20.54 21.14
CA ARG A 98 4.02 21.30 20.05
C ARG A 98 5.09 22.05 19.23
N ARG A 99 5.02 23.38 19.22
CA ARG A 99 6.00 24.27 18.56
C ARG A 99 7.11 24.74 19.49
N PHE A 100 7.07 24.42 20.78
CA PHE A 100 8.01 24.93 21.77
C PHE A 100 9.22 24.01 21.91
N HIS A 101 10.41 24.55 21.67
CA HIS A 101 11.68 23.83 21.79
C HIS A 101 12.00 23.51 23.25
N LEU A 102 12.36 22.26 23.53
CA LEU A 102 12.78 21.82 24.86
C LEU A 102 14.29 21.54 24.87
N LEU A 103 14.72 20.51 24.14
CA LEU A 103 16.13 20.14 24.01
C LEU A 103 16.48 19.78 22.55
N THR A 104 17.73 20.05 22.18
CA THR A 104 18.33 19.53 20.94
C THR A 104 18.65 18.04 21.09
N ALA A 105 18.76 17.31 19.98
CA ALA A 105 19.21 15.92 20.02
C ALA A 105 20.65 15.81 20.57
N ALA A 106 21.54 16.72 20.18
CA ALA A 106 22.93 16.74 20.62
C ALA A 106 23.07 16.81 22.15
N GLN A 107 22.27 17.64 22.83
CA GLN A 107 22.28 17.73 24.30
C GLN A 107 22.02 16.36 24.96
N VAL A 108 21.08 15.58 24.43
CA VAL A 108 20.75 14.25 24.96
C VAL A 108 21.80 13.22 24.55
N LEU A 109 22.26 13.26 23.29
CA LEU A 109 23.16 12.26 22.72
C LEU A 109 24.60 12.39 23.23
N ASN A 110 25.06 13.60 23.58
CA ASN A 110 26.43 13.82 24.06
C ASN A 110 26.69 13.20 25.44
N SER A 111 25.64 13.04 26.25
CA SER A 111 25.74 12.41 27.58
C SER A 111 25.15 10.99 27.61
N ARG A 112 24.86 10.38 26.45
CA ARG A 112 24.23 9.05 26.41
C ARG A 112 25.11 8.01 27.09
N LYS A 113 24.51 7.03 27.73
CA LYS A 113 25.20 5.91 28.39
C LYS A 113 24.96 4.63 27.60
N ARG A 114 25.96 3.76 27.53
CA ARG A 114 25.79 2.41 26.99
C ARG A 114 25.25 1.53 28.11
N LEU A 115 24.08 0.95 27.88
CA LEU A 115 23.50 -0.09 28.70
C LEU A 115 23.90 -1.43 28.11
N SER A 116 24.42 -2.32 28.94
CA SER A 116 24.79 -3.69 28.55
C SER A 116 23.92 -4.66 29.32
N ASN A 117 23.24 -5.53 28.60
CA ASN A 117 22.37 -6.55 29.17
C ASN A 117 23.15 -7.85 29.44
N PRO A 118 22.69 -8.69 30.38
CA PRO A 118 23.32 -9.99 30.67
C PRO A 118 23.39 -10.93 29.46
N ASP A 119 22.50 -10.77 28.49
CA ASP A 119 22.43 -11.56 27.25
C ASP A 119 23.44 -11.11 26.18
N GLY A 120 24.36 -10.19 26.51
CA GLY A 120 25.38 -9.67 25.62
C GLY A 120 24.91 -8.55 24.69
N THR A 121 23.61 -8.22 24.68
CA THR A 121 23.11 -7.07 23.91
C THR A 121 23.52 -5.76 24.58
N SER A 122 23.92 -4.76 23.78
CA SER A 122 24.19 -3.42 24.31
C SER A 122 23.65 -2.34 23.38
N PHE A 123 23.17 -1.25 23.98
CA PHE A 123 22.60 -0.11 23.26
C PHE A 123 22.76 1.18 24.06
N PHE A 124 22.56 2.31 23.41
CA PHE A 124 22.63 3.61 24.09
C PHE A 124 21.28 4.05 24.65
N VAL A 125 21.29 4.60 25.86
CA VAL A 125 20.16 5.27 26.51
C VAL A 125 20.55 6.70 26.92
N PRO A 126 19.58 7.62 27.08
CA PRO A 126 19.84 8.94 27.65
C PRO A 126 20.52 8.86 29.02
N ASP A 127 21.28 9.89 29.39
CA ASP A 127 21.60 10.11 30.80
C ASP A 127 20.32 10.30 31.61
N ILE A 128 20.36 9.92 32.88
CA ILE A 128 19.18 9.89 33.76
C ILE A 128 18.45 11.25 33.83
N LYS A 129 19.19 12.37 33.81
CA LYS A 129 18.62 13.73 33.79
C LYS A 129 17.87 14.04 32.50
N HIS A 130 18.35 13.52 31.37
CA HIS A 130 17.69 13.68 30.08
C HIS A 130 16.50 12.73 29.93
N GLU A 131 16.57 11.53 30.50
CA GLU A 131 15.42 10.61 30.56
C GLU A 131 14.25 11.24 31.29
N ALA A 132 14.49 11.91 32.44
CA ALA A 132 13.45 12.65 33.16
C ALA A 132 12.75 13.69 32.27
N VAL A 133 13.51 14.48 31.51
CA VAL A 133 12.93 15.43 30.54
C VAL A 133 12.12 14.73 29.45
N VAL A 134 12.61 13.60 28.92
CA VAL A 134 11.90 12.82 27.89
C VAL A 134 10.56 12.30 28.41
N ILE A 135 10.52 11.79 29.65
CA ILE A 135 9.29 11.30 30.28
C ILE A 135 8.31 12.44 30.55
N LEU A 136 8.78 13.56 31.14
CA LEU A 136 7.94 14.74 31.39
C LEU A 136 7.40 15.34 30.08
N THR A 137 8.22 15.37 29.02
CA THR A 137 7.77 15.80 27.69
C THR A 137 6.62 14.92 27.17
N GLN A 138 6.69 13.61 27.41
CA GLN A 138 5.61 12.70 27.03
C GLN A 138 4.33 12.95 27.82
N ALA A 139 4.44 13.19 29.13
CA ALA A 139 3.31 13.55 29.97
C ALA A 139 2.65 14.85 29.47
N MET A 140 3.44 15.84 29.03
CA MET A 140 2.92 17.06 28.41
C MET A 140 2.17 16.81 27.09
N TRP A 141 2.60 15.84 26.27
CA TRP A 141 1.86 15.44 25.07
C TRP A 141 0.56 14.71 25.39
N GLN A 142 0.55 13.88 26.44
CA GLN A 142 -0.64 13.15 26.91
C GLN A 142 -1.61 14.04 27.69
N GLY A 143 -1.14 15.17 28.22
CA GLY A 143 -1.91 16.04 29.13
C GLY A 143 -2.05 15.47 30.55
N LYS A 144 -1.40 14.35 30.86
CA LYS A 144 -1.40 13.70 32.18
C LYS A 144 -0.11 12.91 32.39
N LEU A 145 0.25 12.69 33.64
CA LEU A 145 1.33 11.79 34.03
C LEU A 145 0.72 10.41 34.35
N SER A 146 1.08 9.38 33.56
CA SER A 146 0.61 8.01 33.84
C SER A 146 1.38 7.39 35.01
N ASP A 147 0.77 6.47 35.75
CA ASP A 147 1.39 5.77 36.89
C ASP A 147 2.72 5.08 36.54
N ARG A 148 2.85 4.56 35.32
CA ARG A 148 4.11 3.99 34.81
C ARG A 148 5.23 5.04 34.76
N TYR A 149 4.92 6.23 34.26
CA TYR A 149 5.85 7.34 34.16
C TYR A 149 6.13 7.99 35.51
N ALA A 150 5.13 8.09 36.38
CA ALA A 150 5.33 8.54 37.76
C ALA A 150 6.31 7.64 38.50
N ARG A 151 6.10 6.31 38.47
CA ARG A 151 7.04 5.32 39.05
C ARG A 151 8.44 5.46 38.50
N ARG A 152 8.60 5.55 37.18
CA ARG A 152 9.93 5.72 36.57
C ARG A 152 10.61 7.03 36.99
N LEU A 153 9.87 8.13 37.15
CA LEU A 153 10.43 9.39 37.65
C LEU A 153 10.86 9.30 39.13
N LEU A 154 10.13 8.54 39.95
CA LEU A 154 10.53 8.25 41.34
C LEU A 154 11.78 7.37 41.40
N ASP A 155 11.92 6.38 40.52
CA ASP A 155 13.16 5.59 40.39
C ASP A 155 14.34 6.47 39.96
N ILE A 156 14.10 7.40 39.04
CA ILE A 156 15.12 8.37 38.63
C ILE A 156 15.51 9.27 39.81
N ARG A 157 14.55 9.67 40.64
CA ARG A 157 14.78 10.47 41.84
C ARG A 157 15.67 9.75 42.85
N SER A 158 15.50 8.44 43.03
CA SER A 158 16.33 7.67 43.98
C SER A 158 17.74 7.38 43.46
N GLN A 159 17.95 7.40 42.15
CA GLN A 159 19.23 7.15 41.48
C GLN A 159 20.04 8.42 41.19
N ALA A 160 19.43 9.60 41.35
CA ALA A 160 20.07 10.87 41.01
C ALA A 160 20.89 11.42 42.18
N ASP A 161 22.22 11.26 42.09
CA ASP A 161 23.14 11.81 43.10
C ASP A 161 23.27 13.34 42.99
N ASP A 162 23.20 13.89 41.77
CA ASP A 162 23.41 15.31 41.48
C ASP A 162 22.09 16.04 41.15
N HIS A 163 21.49 16.59 42.21
CA HIS A 163 20.25 17.36 42.13
C HIS A 163 20.42 18.70 41.39
N GLU A 164 21.62 19.28 41.39
CA GLU A 164 21.89 20.55 40.72
C GLU A 164 21.89 20.37 39.19
N GLN A 165 22.51 19.30 38.69
CA GLN A 165 22.46 18.95 37.27
C GLN A 165 21.03 18.73 36.77
N LEU A 166 20.19 18.07 37.57
CA LEU A 166 18.77 17.91 37.25
C LEU A 166 18.06 19.27 37.12
N CYS A 167 18.20 20.14 38.12
CA CYS A 167 17.64 21.50 38.08
C CYS A 167 18.14 22.30 36.87
N ASN A 168 19.41 22.17 36.51
CA ASN A 168 20.00 22.85 35.35
C ASN A 168 19.39 22.33 34.03
N VAL A 169 19.22 21.01 33.89
CA VAL A 169 18.58 20.43 32.71
C VAL A 169 17.09 20.76 32.63
N PHE A 170 16.38 20.82 33.76
CA PHE A 170 14.99 21.30 33.80
C PHE A 170 14.88 22.78 33.44
N GLN A 171 15.83 23.61 33.87
CA GLN A 171 15.90 25.02 33.47
C GLN A 171 16.18 25.17 31.99
N GLN A 172 17.06 24.32 31.43
CA GLN A 172 17.32 24.29 29.99
C GLN A 172 16.11 23.81 29.19
N ALA A 173 15.40 22.80 29.65
CA ALA A 173 14.27 22.21 28.92
C ALA A 173 12.99 23.06 29.04
N PHE A 174 12.56 23.36 30.26
CA PHE A 174 11.25 23.92 30.59
C PHE A 174 11.30 25.37 31.10
N GLY A 175 12.50 25.90 31.40
CA GLY A 175 12.68 27.25 31.95
C GLY A 175 12.40 27.38 33.45
N VAL A 176 12.47 26.26 34.18
CA VAL A 176 12.27 26.21 35.63
C VAL A 176 13.47 25.55 36.29
N ARG A 177 14.11 26.23 37.25
CA ARG A 177 15.26 25.72 37.99
C ARG A 177 14.80 25.18 39.35
N GLU A 178 14.04 24.10 39.30
CA GLU A 178 13.44 23.43 40.46
C GLU A 178 13.59 21.92 40.33
N ASN A 179 13.61 21.20 41.44
CA ASN A 179 13.57 19.73 41.40
C ASN A 179 12.15 19.24 41.07
N LEU A 180 11.87 19.10 39.77
CA LEU A 180 10.57 18.64 39.29
C LEU A 180 10.21 17.22 39.74
N LEU A 181 11.20 16.40 40.12
CA LEU A 181 10.96 15.04 40.61
C LEU A 181 10.32 15.02 42.01
N ALA A 182 10.43 16.11 42.77
CA ALA A 182 9.73 16.28 44.04
C ALA A 182 8.22 16.56 43.86
N ARG A 183 7.80 16.89 42.64
CA ARG A 183 6.41 17.24 42.29
C ARG A 183 5.70 16.16 41.50
N VAL A 184 6.22 14.92 41.47
CA VAL A 184 5.63 13.82 40.70
C VAL A 184 4.17 13.54 41.12
N ASP A 185 3.87 13.73 42.41
CA ASP A 185 2.53 13.53 42.97
C ASP A 185 1.61 14.76 42.82
N ASP A 186 2.13 15.87 42.30
CA ASP A 186 1.35 17.09 42.04
C ASP A 186 0.48 16.91 40.79
N PRO A 187 -0.85 16.89 40.91
CA PRO A 187 -1.75 16.69 39.76
C PRO A 187 -1.62 17.81 38.72
N ASP A 188 -1.16 19.00 39.12
CA ASP A 188 -0.99 20.16 38.25
C ASP A 188 0.40 20.25 37.60
N LEU A 189 1.32 19.32 37.89
CA LEU A 189 2.69 19.33 37.36
C LEU A 189 2.70 19.48 35.83
N VAL A 190 1.86 18.73 35.12
CA VAL A 190 1.81 18.78 33.66
C VAL A 190 1.35 20.17 33.17
N ASN A 191 0.30 20.73 33.76
CA ASN A 191 -0.20 22.07 33.42
C ASN A 191 0.82 23.16 33.75
N TYR A 192 1.54 23.01 34.86
CA TYR A 192 2.66 23.88 35.24
C TYR A 192 3.75 23.88 34.17
N LEU A 193 4.25 22.71 33.77
CA LEU A 193 5.30 22.58 32.76
C LEU A 193 4.88 23.11 31.39
N GLN A 194 3.63 22.88 31.00
CA GLN A 194 3.08 23.43 29.77
C GLN A 194 3.08 24.97 29.76
N ARG A 195 2.74 25.61 30.89
CA ARG A 195 2.82 27.07 31.02
C ARG A 195 4.27 27.56 31.03
N ALA A 196 5.14 26.88 31.78
CA ALA A 196 6.55 27.21 31.88
C ALA A 196 7.26 27.14 30.52
N ALA A 197 7.08 26.06 29.77
CA ALA A 197 7.68 25.89 28.44
C ALA A 197 7.21 26.95 27.43
N ARG A 198 5.95 27.41 27.51
CA ARG A 198 5.46 28.54 26.70
C ARG A 198 6.22 29.81 27.06
N ARG A 199 6.25 30.15 28.35
CA ARG A 199 6.89 31.37 28.87
C ARG A 199 8.39 31.40 28.51
N ASP A 200 9.10 30.31 28.78
CA ASP A 200 10.55 30.20 28.52
C ASP A 200 10.89 30.39 27.03
N CYS A 201 10.06 29.84 26.14
CA CYS A 201 10.23 30.04 24.72
C CYS A 201 10.15 31.52 24.32
N PHE A 202 9.30 32.33 24.95
CA PHE A 202 9.19 33.76 24.65
C PHE A 202 10.32 34.58 25.29
N LEU A 203 10.83 34.16 26.44
CA LEU A 203 11.89 34.87 27.16
C LEU A 203 13.30 34.61 26.59
N ARG A 204 13.50 33.52 25.83
CA ARG A 204 14.81 33.12 25.29
C ARG A 204 14.87 33.21 23.76
N PRO A 205 15.53 34.23 23.17
CA PRO A 205 15.55 34.45 21.72
C PRO A 205 16.01 33.25 20.88
N HIS A 206 17.02 32.50 21.34
CA HIS A 206 17.51 31.32 20.61
C HIS A 206 16.44 30.20 20.50
N LYS A 207 15.54 30.05 21.49
CA LYS A 207 14.43 29.09 21.43
C LYS A 207 13.31 29.54 20.49
N ILE A 208 13.10 30.85 20.33
CA ILE A 208 12.13 31.41 19.38
C ILE A 208 12.50 30.99 17.96
N GLY A 209 13.78 31.10 17.59
CA GLY A 209 14.27 30.67 16.27
C GLY A 209 13.94 29.21 15.96
N HIS A 210 14.19 28.29 16.91
CA HIS A 210 13.79 26.88 16.77
C HIS A 210 12.28 26.71 16.63
N SER A 211 11.49 27.47 17.39
CA SER A 211 10.04 27.35 17.42
C SER A 211 9.39 27.85 16.12
N ILE A 212 9.92 28.91 15.53
CA ILE A 212 9.54 29.38 14.19
C ILE A 212 9.89 28.32 13.14
N ARG A 213 11.11 27.76 13.18
CA ARG A 213 11.51 26.67 12.29
C ARG A 213 10.58 25.46 12.40
N TYR A 214 10.10 25.15 13.60
CA TYR A 214 9.12 24.07 13.80
C TYR A 214 7.77 24.34 13.15
N ILE A 215 7.30 25.60 13.15
CA ILE A 215 6.06 25.97 12.44
C ILE A 215 6.22 25.70 10.94
N PHE A 216 7.32 26.15 10.32
CA PHE A 216 7.59 25.89 8.90
C PHE A 216 7.71 24.38 8.59
N LYS A 217 8.40 23.61 9.44
CA LYS A 217 8.45 22.14 9.33
C LYS A 217 7.05 21.51 9.44
N ASP A 218 6.21 22.01 10.33
CA ASP A 218 4.86 21.48 10.52
C ASP A 218 3.93 21.81 9.34
N ILE A 219 4.07 22.99 8.72
CA ILE A 219 3.36 23.39 7.49
C ILE A 219 3.78 22.51 6.31
N THR A 220 5.09 22.38 6.07
CA THR A 220 5.61 21.55 4.97
C THR A 220 5.17 20.09 5.11
N ARG A 221 5.21 19.54 6.33
CA ARG A 221 4.69 18.21 6.66
C ARG A 221 3.17 18.09 6.45
N PHE A 222 2.42 19.13 6.82
CA PHE A 222 0.97 19.15 6.59
C PHE A 222 0.66 19.07 5.09
N LEU A 223 1.34 19.88 4.28
CA LEU A 223 1.18 19.88 2.82
C LEU A 223 1.60 18.54 2.20
N SER A 224 2.70 17.93 2.67
CA SER A 224 3.13 16.63 2.16
C SER A 224 2.11 15.52 2.47
N ARG A 225 1.52 15.52 3.68
CA ARG A 225 0.48 14.56 4.08
C ARG A 225 -0.86 14.80 3.38
N LYS A 226 -1.14 16.02 2.96
CA LYS A 226 -2.32 16.33 2.14
C LYS A 226 -2.18 15.79 0.71
N ARG A 227 -0.94 15.71 0.19
CA ARG A 227 -0.64 15.12 -1.13
C ARG A 227 -0.58 13.58 -1.09
N ALA A 228 -0.02 13.01 -0.03
CA ALA A 228 0.07 11.57 0.17
C ALA A 228 -0.49 11.21 1.55
N LEU A 229 -1.74 10.75 1.57
CA LEU A 229 -2.45 10.38 2.78
C LEU A 229 -1.83 9.10 3.38
N PRO A 230 -1.53 9.08 4.69
CA PRO A 230 -0.90 7.93 5.34
C PRO A 230 -1.89 6.82 5.70
N GLY A 231 -3.20 7.12 5.75
CA GLY A 231 -4.25 6.16 6.09
C GLY A 231 -4.64 5.24 4.94
N LEU A 232 -5.56 4.33 5.23
CA LEU A 232 -6.01 3.26 4.32
C LEU A 232 -7.52 3.30 4.12
N LEU A 233 -8.00 3.10 2.89
CA LEU A 233 -9.42 2.91 2.60
C LEU A 233 -9.67 1.46 2.18
N VAL A 234 -10.58 0.79 2.88
CA VAL A 234 -11.03 -0.58 2.59
C VAL A 234 -12.52 -0.55 2.28
N LYS A 235 -12.92 -1.09 1.13
CA LYS A 235 -14.33 -1.35 0.81
C LYS A 235 -14.64 -2.83 0.98
N LEU A 236 -15.62 -3.16 1.81
CA LEU A 236 -16.12 -4.51 2.01
C LEU A 236 -17.45 -4.64 1.27
N ILE A 237 -17.55 -5.56 0.31
CA ILE A 237 -18.73 -5.73 -0.54
C ILE A 237 -19.24 -7.16 -0.36
N GLY A 238 -20.50 -7.30 0.09
CA GLY A 238 -21.10 -8.60 0.39
C GLY A 238 -20.51 -9.29 1.63
N MET A 239 -19.88 -8.51 2.53
CA MET A 239 -19.28 -8.99 3.77
C MET A 239 -20.02 -8.43 4.99
N PRO A 240 -20.12 -9.18 6.10
CA PRO A 240 -20.64 -8.63 7.35
C PRO A 240 -19.78 -7.49 7.88
N VAL A 241 -20.41 -6.49 8.51
CA VAL A 241 -19.74 -5.29 9.06
C VAL A 241 -18.71 -5.66 10.13
N GLU A 242 -18.92 -6.75 10.87
CA GLU A 242 -18.02 -7.28 11.90
C GLU A 242 -16.65 -7.67 11.33
N THR A 243 -16.59 -8.03 10.05
CA THR A 243 -15.31 -8.28 9.35
C THR A 243 -14.43 -7.04 9.39
N GLY A 244 -15.03 -5.87 9.20
CA GLY A 244 -14.33 -4.58 9.26
C GLY A 244 -13.72 -4.33 10.63
N SER A 245 -14.49 -4.57 11.70
CA SER A 245 -14.01 -4.43 13.08
C SER A 245 -12.83 -5.35 13.37
N LYS A 246 -12.96 -6.64 13.06
CA LYS A 246 -11.87 -7.63 13.24
C LYS A 246 -10.62 -7.26 12.45
N LEU A 247 -10.78 -6.79 11.21
CA LEU A 247 -9.66 -6.34 10.38
C LEU A 247 -8.97 -5.10 10.98
N THR A 248 -9.73 -4.15 11.53
CA THR A 248 -9.14 -2.98 12.20
C THR A 248 -8.38 -3.35 13.46
N GLU A 249 -8.85 -4.32 14.24
CA GLU A 249 -8.17 -4.86 15.42
C GLU A 249 -6.86 -5.54 15.03
N ARG A 250 -6.93 -6.38 13.99
CA ARG A 250 -5.77 -7.10 13.48
C ARG A 250 -4.65 -6.18 12.99
N LEU A 251 -5.02 -5.06 12.37
CA LEU A 251 -4.10 -4.04 11.85
C LEU A 251 -3.88 -2.86 12.81
N ALA A 252 -4.24 -2.98 14.11
CA ALA A 252 -4.20 -1.86 15.05
C ALA A 252 -2.80 -1.23 15.25
N ILE A 253 -1.73 -2.03 15.12
CA ILE A 253 -0.34 -1.53 15.17
C ILE A 253 0.00 -0.70 13.91
N LEU A 254 -0.65 -0.95 12.78
CA LEU A 254 -0.46 -0.14 11.57
C LEU A 254 -1.38 1.09 11.58
N PHE A 255 -2.65 0.90 11.96
CA PHE A 255 -3.69 1.91 11.97
C PHE A 255 -4.40 1.94 13.34
N PRO A 256 -3.98 2.85 14.26
CA PRO A 256 -4.51 2.87 15.62
C PRO A 256 -6.04 2.98 15.67
N LEU A 257 -6.68 2.11 16.46
CA LEU A 257 -8.15 1.99 16.56
C LEU A 257 -8.87 3.33 16.75
N LYS A 258 -8.35 4.19 17.63
CA LYS A 258 -8.93 5.53 17.92
C LYS A 258 -8.99 6.47 16.72
N LYS A 259 -8.28 6.15 15.64
CA LYS A 259 -8.23 6.94 14.41
C LYS A 259 -9.09 6.34 13.31
N ASN A 260 -9.62 5.14 13.48
CA ASN A 260 -10.32 4.42 12.42
C ASN A 260 -11.78 4.87 12.32
N LEU A 261 -12.38 4.67 11.15
CA LEU A 261 -13.77 4.96 10.86
C LEU A 261 -14.38 3.74 10.16
N ILE A 262 -15.41 3.15 10.76
CA ILE A 262 -16.17 2.04 10.15
C ILE A 262 -17.58 2.57 9.90
N VAL A 263 -18.07 2.42 8.67
CA VAL A 263 -19.41 2.86 8.27
C VAL A 263 -20.07 1.80 7.42
N ASP A 264 -21.38 1.63 7.62
CA ASP A 264 -22.25 0.91 6.71
C ASP A 264 -22.69 1.87 5.59
N GLY A 265 -22.31 1.54 4.36
CA GLY A 265 -22.37 2.42 3.21
C GLY A 265 -21.12 3.29 3.03
N ARG A 266 -21.28 4.40 2.29
CA ARG A 266 -20.18 5.29 1.91
C ARG A 266 -19.93 6.35 2.97
N ALA A 267 -18.67 6.54 3.36
CA ALA A 267 -18.27 7.62 4.26
C ALA A 267 -18.43 8.99 3.58
N SER A 268 -18.78 10.02 4.35
CA SER A 268 -18.74 11.39 3.83
C SER A 268 -17.32 11.75 3.40
N SER A 269 -17.17 12.47 2.29
CA SER A 269 -15.85 12.84 1.72
C SER A 269 -14.95 13.56 2.74
N ALA A 270 -15.54 14.43 3.57
CA ALA A 270 -14.82 15.13 4.63
C ALA A 270 -14.32 14.17 5.74
N SER A 271 -15.18 13.28 6.23
CA SER A 271 -14.81 12.31 7.28
C SER A 271 -13.78 11.29 6.79
N CYS A 272 -13.95 10.79 5.57
CA CYS A 272 -13.01 9.91 4.90
C CYS A 272 -11.62 10.57 4.79
N ARG A 273 -11.54 11.77 4.18
CA ARG A 273 -10.25 12.47 4.02
C ARG A 273 -9.59 12.81 5.36
N HIS A 274 -10.36 13.23 6.36
CA HIS A 274 -9.83 13.53 7.70
C HIS A 274 -9.22 12.30 8.39
N THR A 275 -9.93 11.18 8.31
CA THR A 275 -9.48 9.89 8.87
C THR A 275 -8.21 9.41 8.19
N LEU A 276 -8.19 9.40 6.85
CA LEU A 276 -7.01 9.05 6.06
C LEU A 276 -5.83 9.98 6.35
N PHE A 277 -6.09 11.29 6.49
CA PHE A 277 -5.06 12.27 6.83
C PHE A 277 -4.43 11.97 8.17
N LYS A 278 -5.20 11.63 9.21
CA LYS A 278 -4.71 11.25 10.55
C LYS A 278 -3.88 9.96 10.57
N GLY A 279 -3.92 9.18 9.49
CA GLY A 279 -3.29 7.86 9.40
C GLY A 279 -4.14 6.75 10.02
N GLY A 280 -5.47 6.91 9.99
CA GLY A 280 -6.40 5.84 10.35
C GLY A 280 -6.87 5.05 9.13
N MET A 281 -7.60 3.96 9.39
CA MET A 281 -8.26 3.15 8.39
C MET A 281 -9.74 3.55 8.28
N VAL A 282 -10.22 3.73 7.05
CA VAL A 282 -11.65 3.88 6.74
C VAL A 282 -12.14 2.56 6.17
N VAL A 283 -13.20 2.00 6.75
CA VAL A 283 -13.88 0.79 6.27
C VAL A 283 -15.29 1.18 5.85
N GLU A 284 -15.59 0.99 4.57
CA GLU A 284 -16.93 1.17 3.99
C GLU A 284 -17.52 -0.20 3.67
N SER A 285 -18.63 -0.55 4.31
CA SER A 285 -19.32 -1.81 4.06
C SER A 285 -20.48 -1.61 3.10
N PHE A 286 -20.68 -2.54 2.18
CA PHE A 286 -21.77 -2.52 1.22
C PHE A 286 -22.42 -3.91 1.16
N PRO A 287 -23.74 -3.99 0.99
CA PRO A 287 -24.42 -5.27 0.78
C PRO A 287 -23.96 -5.93 -0.53
N THR A 288 -24.25 -7.22 -0.68
CA THR A 288 -24.04 -7.95 -1.94
C THR A 288 -24.87 -7.27 -3.04
N ALA A 289 -24.21 -6.70 -4.03
CA ALA A 289 -24.87 -6.03 -5.16
C ALA A 289 -24.96 -6.97 -6.36
N ASP A 290 -25.98 -6.79 -7.20
CA ASP A 290 -26.11 -7.49 -8.49
C ASP A 290 -24.92 -7.23 -9.43
N LYS A 291 -24.15 -6.15 -9.20
CA LYS A 291 -22.93 -5.82 -9.94
C LYS A 291 -21.84 -5.26 -9.00
N PRO A 292 -21.04 -6.10 -8.33
CA PRO A 292 -20.02 -5.64 -7.39
C PRO A 292 -18.97 -4.73 -8.06
N ALA A 293 -18.69 -4.93 -9.35
CA ALA A 293 -17.79 -4.07 -10.12
C ALA A 293 -18.22 -2.60 -10.16
N SER A 294 -19.53 -2.31 -10.12
CA SER A 294 -20.03 -0.93 -10.13
C SER A 294 -19.64 -0.14 -8.87
N LEU A 295 -19.53 -0.81 -7.73
CA LEU A 295 -19.12 -0.22 -6.44
C LEU A 295 -17.61 0.08 -6.39
N LEU A 296 -16.83 -0.59 -7.23
CA LEU A 296 -15.40 -0.33 -7.42
C LEU A 296 -15.14 0.89 -8.30
N GLY A 297 -16.07 1.22 -9.21
CA GLY A 297 -16.03 2.36 -10.15
C GLY A 297 -16.18 3.76 -9.54
N GLY A 298 -15.87 3.94 -8.26
CA GLY A 298 -16.00 5.21 -7.53
C GLY A 298 -14.69 5.98 -7.30
N CYS A 299 -14.77 7.08 -6.57
CA CYS A 299 -13.60 7.89 -6.21
C CYS A 299 -12.76 7.18 -5.14
N TRP A 300 -11.50 6.92 -5.47
CA TRP A 300 -10.47 6.44 -4.55
C TRP A 300 -9.51 7.60 -4.28
N PRO A 301 -9.51 8.21 -3.08
CA PRO A 301 -8.67 9.38 -2.80
C PRO A 301 -7.18 9.14 -3.08
N GLN A 302 -6.74 7.91 -2.84
CA GLN A 302 -5.39 7.45 -3.15
C GLN A 302 -5.43 5.95 -3.49
N PRO A 303 -5.42 5.55 -4.78
CA PRO A 303 -5.52 4.15 -5.20
C PRO A 303 -4.47 3.22 -4.58
N ASP A 304 -3.23 3.69 -4.38
CA ASP A 304 -2.14 2.93 -3.72
C ASP A 304 -2.37 2.69 -2.21
N ARG A 305 -3.46 3.23 -1.66
CA ARG A 305 -3.94 3.03 -0.29
C ARG A 305 -5.39 2.55 -0.28
N GLY A 306 -5.88 2.04 -1.42
CA GLY A 306 -7.23 1.56 -1.62
C GLY A 306 -7.26 0.05 -1.76
N PHE A 307 -8.06 -0.61 -0.91
CA PHE A 307 -8.31 -2.04 -0.97
C PHE A 307 -9.80 -2.30 -1.09
N ALA A 308 -10.16 -3.37 -1.77
CA ALA A 308 -11.52 -3.88 -1.80
C ALA A 308 -11.53 -5.37 -1.48
N VAL A 309 -12.58 -5.79 -0.79
CA VAL A 309 -12.90 -7.19 -0.49
C VAL A 309 -14.28 -7.44 -1.06
N VAL A 310 -14.38 -8.35 -2.02
CA VAL A 310 -15.62 -8.63 -2.74
C VAL A 310 -15.98 -10.09 -2.53
N ARG A 311 -17.13 -10.36 -1.90
CA ARG A 311 -17.64 -11.72 -1.72
C ARG A 311 -18.75 -12.01 -2.73
N ASN A 312 -18.57 -13.08 -3.49
CA ASN A 312 -19.55 -13.64 -4.42
C ASN A 312 -19.88 -15.06 -3.99
N ASN A 313 -21.14 -15.39 -3.67
CA ASN A 313 -21.71 -16.72 -3.30
C ASN A 313 -20.83 -17.67 -2.45
N ALA A 314 -19.68 -18.13 -2.96
CA ALA A 314 -18.72 -19.00 -2.28
C ALA A 314 -17.27 -18.47 -2.17
N HIS A 315 -16.88 -17.41 -2.91
CA HIS A 315 -15.51 -16.92 -2.97
C HIS A 315 -15.40 -15.45 -2.56
N THR A 316 -14.30 -15.12 -1.87
CA THR A 316 -13.96 -13.75 -1.48
C THR A 316 -12.68 -13.35 -2.20
N HIS A 317 -12.78 -12.27 -2.97
CA HIS A 317 -11.68 -11.70 -3.74
C HIS A 317 -11.16 -10.45 -3.05
N LEU A 318 -9.87 -10.44 -2.75
CA LEU A 318 -9.13 -9.29 -2.28
C LEU A 318 -8.53 -8.57 -3.47
N ILE A 319 -8.57 -7.24 -3.43
CA ILE A 319 -8.15 -6.39 -4.54
C ILE A 319 -7.38 -5.21 -3.96
N HIS A 320 -6.20 -4.95 -4.50
CA HIS A 320 -5.53 -3.67 -4.31
C HIS A 320 -5.74 -2.77 -5.53
N VAL A 321 -6.33 -1.60 -5.33
CA VAL A 321 -6.80 -0.73 -6.41
C VAL A 321 -5.63 -0.14 -7.21
N GLY A 322 -4.58 0.33 -6.52
CA GLY A 322 -3.44 0.98 -7.16
C GLY A 322 -2.60 0.04 -8.03
N THR A 323 -2.39 -1.21 -7.60
CA THR A 323 -1.60 -2.18 -8.38
C THR A 323 -2.44 -3.10 -9.23
N GLY A 324 -3.72 -3.32 -8.92
CA GLY A 324 -4.54 -4.33 -9.59
C GLY A 324 -4.25 -5.77 -9.18
N PHE A 325 -3.41 -5.97 -8.15
CA PHE A 325 -3.19 -7.30 -7.59
C PHE A 325 -4.45 -7.81 -6.94
N MET A 326 -4.66 -9.12 -7.07
CA MET A 326 -5.76 -9.83 -6.46
C MET A 326 -5.25 -10.97 -5.59
N SER A 327 -6.11 -11.49 -4.74
CA SER A 327 -5.92 -12.74 -4.00
C SER A 327 -7.29 -13.28 -3.61
N SER A 328 -7.38 -14.56 -3.27
CA SER A 328 -8.49 -15.09 -2.49
C SER A 328 -8.18 -15.04 -0.99
N ALA A 329 -9.20 -14.91 -0.14
CA ALA A 329 -9.07 -15.09 1.31
C ALA A 329 -10.37 -15.60 1.94
N GLN A 330 -10.26 -16.50 2.90
CA GLN A 330 -11.36 -16.99 3.72
C GLN A 330 -11.34 -16.37 5.12
N THR A 331 -10.17 -15.95 5.60
CA THR A 331 -9.98 -15.43 6.96
C THR A 331 -9.60 -13.95 6.99
N VAL A 332 -9.80 -13.29 8.14
CA VAL A 332 -9.36 -11.90 8.34
C VAL A 332 -7.83 -11.79 8.35
N ASP A 333 -7.13 -12.84 8.79
CA ASP A 333 -5.66 -12.86 8.80
C ASP A 333 -5.09 -12.87 7.38
N GLU A 334 -5.68 -13.66 6.48
CA GLU A 334 -5.31 -13.62 5.05
C GLU A 334 -5.57 -12.24 4.43
N MET A 335 -6.66 -11.55 4.81
CA MET A 335 -6.92 -10.17 4.39
C MET A 335 -5.84 -9.20 4.88
N ALA A 336 -5.48 -9.29 6.16
CA ALA A 336 -4.42 -8.48 6.75
C ALA A 336 -3.06 -8.75 6.08
N ASN A 337 -2.74 -10.02 5.83
CA ASN A 337 -1.52 -10.45 5.16
C ASN A 337 -1.45 -9.94 3.71
N PHE A 338 -2.55 -9.98 2.96
CA PHE A 338 -2.61 -9.39 1.62
C PHE A 338 -2.35 -7.88 1.63
N ILE A 339 -2.96 -7.15 2.56
CA ILE A 339 -2.73 -5.70 2.75
C ILE A 339 -1.25 -5.45 3.06
N CYS A 340 -0.69 -6.14 4.05
CA CYS A 340 0.70 -5.96 4.48
C CYS A 340 1.71 -6.33 3.40
N ASN A 341 1.54 -7.47 2.72
CA ASN A 341 2.40 -7.87 1.59
C ASN A 341 2.36 -6.81 0.48
N THR A 342 1.18 -6.30 0.14
CA THR A 342 1.04 -5.29 -0.90
C THR A 342 1.72 -3.97 -0.50
N LEU A 343 1.51 -3.52 0.74
CA LEU A 343 2.16 -2.31 1.26
C LEU A 343 3.69 -2.44 1.34
N ALA A 344 4.19 -3.61 1.75
CA ALA A 344 5.62 -3.93 1.76
C ALA A 344 6.23 -3.77 0.36
N ARG A 345 5.56 -4.34 -0.64
CA ARG A 345 5.99 -4.28 -2.03
C ARG A 345 6.01 -2.86 -2.60
N LEU A 346 5.06 -2.01 -2.20
CA LEU A 346 5.06 -0.59 -2.58
C LEU A 346 6.27 0.17 -2.00
N HIS A 347 6.83 -0.29 -0.88
CA HIS A 347 7.98 0.31 -0.20
C HIS A 347 9.34 -0.20 -0.69
N GLU A 348 9.43 -1.40 -1.27
CA GLU A 348 10.68 -1.99 -1.79
C GLU A 348 11.28 -1.21 -2.97
N GLY A 349 10.56 -0.21 -3.51
CA GLY A 349 11.08 0.70 -4.53
C GLY A 349 11.13 0.09 -5.94
N LYS A 350 11.65 0.86 -6.90
CA LYS A 350 11.63 0.52 -8.34
C LYS A 350 12.79 -0.39 -8.80
N SER A 351 13.62 -0.87 -7.87
CA SER A 351 15.02 -1.24 -8.16
C SER A 351 15.26 -2.58 -8.88
N ALA A 352 14.24 -3.17 -9.51
CA ALA A 352 14.35 -4.34 -10.38
C ALA A 352 13.18 -4.43 -11.37
N ARG A 353 12.62 -3.28 -11.80
CA ARG A 353 11.39 -3.28 -12.61
C ARG A 353 11.73 -3.44 -14.07
N CYS A 354 11.39 -4.60 -14.60
CA CYS A 354 11.29 -4.82 -16.03
C CYS A 354 10.25 -3.85 -16.63
N ASN A 355 10.44 -3.45 -17.89
CA ASN A 355 9.35 -2.78 -18.61
C ASN A 355 8.15 -3.74 -18.68
N GLY A 356 6.97 -3.19 -18.37
CA GLY A 356 5.70 -3.89 -18.51
C GLY A 356 5.33 -4.11 -19.98
N ALA A 357 4.16 -4.70 -20.21
CA ALA A 357 3.73 -5.10 -21.54
C ALA A 357 2.22 -4.97 -21.70
N LEU A 358 1.78 -4.70 -22.94
CA LEU A 358 0.40 -4.89 -23.36
C LEU A 358 0.21 -6.34 -23.80
N ALA A 359 -0.53 -7.10 -23.02
CA ALA A 359 -0.88 -8.48 -23.29
C ALA A 359 -2.37 -8.61 -23.61
N VAL A 360 -2.69 -9.33 -24.68
CA VAL A 360 -4.07 -9.56 -25.12
C VAL A 360 -4.46 -11.01 -24.88
N LEU A 361 -5.60 -11.22 -24.22
CA LEU A 361 -6.19 -12.54 -24.01
C LEU A 361 -7.08 -12.88 -25.20
N LEU A 362 -6.76 -13.96 -25.91
CA LEU A 362 -7.54 -14.49 -27.03
C LEU A 362 -8.08 -15.86 -26.69
N GLY A 363 -9.33 -16.11 -27.06
CA GLY A 363 -10.00 -17.37 -26.82
C GLY A 363 -11.49 -17.23 -27.06
N LEU A 364 -12.12 -18.35 -27.40
CA LEU A 364 -13.54 -18.41 -27.69
C LEU A 364 -14.38 -18.16 -26.41
N ASP A 365 -15.68 -17.91 -26.56
CA ASP A 365 -16.55 -17.80 -25.39
C ASP A 365 -16.61 -19.14 -24.64
N GLY A 366 -16.54 -19.08 -23.32
CA GLY A 366 -16.43 -20.29 -22.48
C GLY A 366 -15.01 -20.87 -22.33
N SER A 367 -13.99 -20.31 -23.01
CA SER A 367 -12.60 -20.80 -22.88
C SER A 367 -11.93 -20.48 -21.54
N GLY A 368 -12.55 -19.65 -20.68
CA GLY A 368 -12.03 -19.33 -19.36
C GLY A 368 -11.14 -18.08 -19.28
N LYS A 369 -11.19 -17.17 -20.27
CA LYS A 369 -10.36 -15.94 -20.31
C LYS A 369 -10.40 -15.11 -19.03
N THR A 370 -11.59 -14.82 -18.49
CA THR A 370 -11.74 -14.05 -17.24
C THR A 370 -11.14 -14.79 -16.05
N THR A 371 -11.24 -16.13 -16.03
CA THR A 371 -10.61 -16.95 -14.99
C THR A 371 -9.10 -16.91 -15.11
N LEU A 372 -8.54 -17.05 -16.31
CA LEU A 372 -7.10 -16.91 -16.53
C LEU A 372 -6.62 -15.49 -16.14
N ALA A 373 -7.33 -14.45 -16.56
CA ALA A 373 -7.00 -13.07 -16.21
C ALA A 373 -6.90 -12.86 -14.69
N ARG A 374 -7.82 -13.47 -13.93
CA ARG A 374 -7.84 -13.43 -12.47
C ARG A 374 -6.68 -14.20 -11.86
N ASN A 375 -6.43 -15.42 -12.31
CA ASN A 375 -5.31 -16.20 -11.79
C ASN A 375 -3.97 -15.51 -12.10
N LEU A 376 -3.84 -14.86 -13.26
CA LEU A 376 -2.67 -14.05 -13.59
C LEU A 376 -2.55 -12.80 -12.68
N THR A 377 -3.64 -12.13 -12.32
CA THR A 377 -3.58 -10.99 -11.38
C THR A 377 -3.19 -11.43 -9.96
N GLU A 378 -3.56 -12.66 -9.57
CA GLU A 378 -3.16 -13.30 -8.31
C GLU A 378 -1.67 -13.69 -8.33
N SER A 379 -1.21 -14.47 -9.32
CA SER A 379 0.20 -14.86 -9.44
C SER A 379 1.16 -13.68 -9.67
N ALA A 380 0.69 -12.59 -10.30
CA ALA A 380 1.48 -11.37 -10.46
C ALA A 380 1.81 -10.69 -9.13
N ALA A 381 1.00 -10.90 -8.08
CA ALA A 381 1.23 -10.39 -6.74
C ALA A 381 2.49 -11.00 -6.08
N GLU A 382 2.93 -12.15 -6.56
CA GLU A 382 4.12 -12.87 -6.07
C GLU A 382 5.35 -12.66 -6.98
N THR A 383 5.12 -12.26 -8.23
CA THR A 383 6.16 -12.16 -9.26
C THR A 383 6.85 -10.79 -9.27
N LYS A 384 8.13 -10.71 -8.87
CA LYS A 384 8.86 -9.43 -8.69
C LYS A 384 8.98 -8.56 -9.95
N CYS A 385 8.99 -9.12 -11.16
CA CYS A 385 9.15 -8.37 -12.41
C CYS A 385 7.91 -7.54 -12.80
N ILE A 386 6.74 -7.80 -12.20
CA ILE A 386 5.49 -7.10 -12.52
C ILE A 386 5.20 -6.07 -11.44
N SER A 387 5.09 -4.79 -11.78
CA SER A 387 4.80 -3.74 -10.77
C SER A 387 3.32 -3.63 -10.39
N GLY A 388 2.45 -4.19 -11.22
CA GLY A 388 1.00 -4.17 -11.08
C GLY A 388 0.35 -4.74 -12.34
N VAL A 389 -0.94 -4.98 -12.28
CA VAL A 389 -1.77 -5.43 -13.40
C VAL A 389 -2.88 -4.42 -13.66
N ARG A 390 -3.20 -4.21 -14.93
CA ARG A 390 -4.39 -3.46 -15.35
C ARG A 390 -5.19 -4.37 -16.28
N TYR A 391 -6.39 -4.73 -15.87
CA TYR A 391 -7.28 -5.55 -16.67
C TYR A 391 -8.34 -4.67 -17.31
N PHE A 392 -8.70 -4.97 -18.55
CA PHE A 392 -9.83 -4.38 -19.26
C PHE A 392 -10.59 -5.45 -20.02
N HIS A 393 -11.90 -5.56 -19.81
CA HIS A 393 -12.73 -6.52 -20.56
C HIS A 393 -12.98 -6.09 -22.01
N TRP A 394 -12.89 -4.79 -22.29
CA TRP A 394 -12.93 -4.24 -23.64
C TRP A 394 -11.85 -3.16 -23.80
N LEU A 395 -11.81 -2.52 -24.98
CA LEU A 395 -10.90 -1.41 -25.27
C LEU A 395 -10.79 -0.45 -24.09
N PRO A 396 -9.55 -0.15 -23.64
CA PRO A 396 -9.34 0.70 -22.49
C PRO A 396 -10.05 2.06 -22.64
N PRO A 397 -10.72 2.55 -21.58
CA PRO A 397 -11.32 3.87 -21.60
C PRO A 397 -10.26 4.97 -21.73
N ILE A 398 -10.66 6.13 -22.23
CA ILE A 398 -9.78 7.32 -22.27
C ILE A 398 -9.54 7.85 -20.85
N ASN A 399 -10.50 7.70 -19.93
CA ASN A 399 -10.31 8.10 -18.54
C ASN A 399 -9.78 6.90 -17.76
N GLU A 400 -8.91 7.15 -16.78
CA GLU A 400 -8.42 6.09 -15.89
C GLU A 400 -9.61 5.47 -15.14
N GLY A 401 -9.84 4.18 -15.41
CA GLY A 401 -10.84 3.36 -14.74
C GLY A 401 -10.17 2.15 -14.11
N PHE A 402 -10.72 1.70 -12.98
CA PHE A 402 -10.29 0.47 -12.33
C PHE A 402 -11.28 -0.63 -12.66
N GLU A 403 -10.83 -1.58 -13.47
CA GLU A 403 -11.58 -2.77 -13.84
C GLU A 403 -10.80 -4.00 -13.37
N PHE A 404 -11.53 -5.00 -12.87
CA PHE A 404 -10.98 -6.21 -12.29
C PHE A 404 -11.71 -7.42 -12.86
N PRO A 405 -11.02 -8.55 -13.11
CA PRO A 405 -11.60 -9.77 -13.65
C PRO A 405 -12.43 -10.53 -12.59
N LEU A 406 -13.49 -9.89 -12.11
CA LEU A 406 -14.42 -10.46 -11.15
C LEU A 406 -15.45 -11.36 -11.86
N PRO A 407 -15.95 -12.41 -11.19
CA PRO A 407 -17.10 -13.15 -11.70
C PRO A 407 -18.32 -12.22 -11.75
N GLU A 408 -18.90 -12.01 -12.93
CA GLU A 408 -20.19 -11.34 -13.05
C GLU A 408 -21.33 -12.35 -12.81
N PRO A 409 -22.37 -11.98 -12.05
CA PRO A 409 -23.55 -12.82 -11.90
C PRO A 409 -24.41 -12.77 -13.17
N GLY A 410 -24.69 -13.95 -13.73
CA GLY A 410 -25.66 -14.15 -14.81
C GLY A 410 -25.07 -14.15 -16.23
N ASN A 411 -25.75 -14.86 -17.15
CA ASN A 411 -25.47 -14.79 -18.58
C ASN A 411 -26.01 -13.46 -19.12
N GLN A 412 -25.12 -12.58 -19.58
CA GLN A 412 -25.56 -11.41 -20.34
C GLN A 412 -26.01 -11.87 -21.73
N PRO A 413 -27.24 -11.57 -22.17
CA PRO A 413 -27.72 -12.01 -23.47
C PRO A 413 -26.84 -11.43 -24.58
N ARG A 414 -26.41 -12.30 -25.52
CA ARG A 414 -25.63 -11.87 -26.68
C ARG A 414 -26.44 -10.87 -27.51
N LYS A 415 -25.77 -9.81 -27.98
CA LYS A 415 -26.42 -8.83 -28.86
C LYS A 415 -26.84 -9.53 -30.15
N THR A 416 -28.10 -9.36 -30.53
CA THR A 416 -28.67 -9.91 -31.77
C THR A 416 -27.95 -9.38 -33.00
N GLU A 417 -27.66 -10.27 -33.95
CA GLU A 417 -27.12 -9.89 -35.25
C GLU A 417 -28.14 -9.06 -36.03
N GLN A 418 -27.72 -7.86 -36.45
CA GLN A 418 -28.52 -6.99 -37.31
C GLN A 418 -28.13 -7.20 -38.77
N ALA A 419 -29.12 -7.29 -39.66
CA ALA A 419 -28.92 -7.47 -41.09
C ALA A 419 -28.13 -6.30 -41.70
N ALA A 420 -27.02 -6.59 -42.37
CA ALA A 420 -26.12 -5.60 -42.93
C ALA A 420 -26.81 -4.73 -44.00
N SER A 421 -26.77 -3.41 -43.82
CA SER A 421 -27.18 -2.41 -44.82
C SER A 421 -26.00 -1.48 -45.14
N LEU A 422 -26.03 -0.79 -46.29
CA LEU A 422 -25.01 0.21 -46.65
C LEU A 422 -24.86 1.29 -45.57
N VAL A 423 -25.97 1.73 -44.97
CA VAL A 423 -25.98 2.68 -43.86
C VAL A 423 -25.33 2.08 -42.61
N GLN A 424 -25.62 0.82 -42.30
CA GLN A 424 -25.00 0.13 -41.16
C GLN A 424 -23.49 -0.09 -41.35
N SER A 425 -23.07 -0.35 -42.59
CA SER A 425 -21.66 -0.49 -42.97
C SER A 425 -20.90 0.82 -42.76
N PHE A 426 -21.45 1.96 -43.21
CA PHE A 426 -20.88 3.28 -42.96
C PHE A 426 -20.83 3.63 -41.46
N LEU A 427 -21.94 3.41 -40.73
CA LEU A 427 -21.97 3.62 -39.28
C LEU A 427 -20.98 2.71 -38.54
N SER A 428 -20.74 1.50 -39.03
CA SER A 428 -19.75 0.58 -38.46
C SER A 428 -18.31 1.05 -38.70
N ALA A 429 -18.03 1.62 -39.88
CA ALA A 429 -16.75 2.23 -40.20
C ALA A 429 -16.47 3.46 -39.32
N ALA A 430 -17.46 4.33 -39.11
CA ALA A 430 -17.35 5.46 -38.18
C ALA A 430 -17.12 4.99 -36.73
N ARG A 431 -17.81 3.93 -36.30
CA ARG A 431 -17.60 3.32 -34.96
C ARG A 431 -16.21 2.72 -34.82
N LEU A 432 -15.68 2.07 -35.87
CA LEU A 432 -14.32 1.57 -35.92
C LEU A 432 -13.31 2.73 -35.81
N ALA A 433 -13.45 3.78 -36.61
CA ALA A 433 -12.57 4.96 -36.57
C ALA A 433 -12.58 5.62 -35.17
N ARG A 434 -13.75 5.76 -34.55
CA ARG A 434 -13.86 6.23 -33.16
C ARG A 434 -13.13 5.33 -32.18
N ASN A 435 -13.25 4.01 -32.34
CA ASN A 435 -12.59 3.03 -31.46
C ASN A 435 -11.06 3.00 -31.66
N VAL A 436 -10.57 3.18 -32.90
CA VAL A 436 -9.14 3.39 -33.20
C VAL A 436 -8.63 4.63 -32.47
N LEU A 437 -9.32 5.77 -32.62
CA LEU A 437 -8.92 7.01 -31.96
C LEU A 437 -8.91 6.85 -30.43
N ARG A 438 -9.93 6.23 -29.85
CA ARG A 438 -10.00 5.93 -28.42
C ARG A 438 -8.83 5.06 -27.95
N ALA A 439 -8.52 3.99 -28.68
CA ALA A 439 -7.43 3.09 -28.34
C ALA A 439 -6.07 3.80 -28.40
N GLN A 440 -5.86 4.66 -29.41
CA GLN A 440 -4.63 5.45 -29.52
C GLN A 440 -4.50 6.47 -28.38
N LEU A 441 -5.57 7.19 -28.05
CA LEU A 441 -5.56 8.12 -26.92
C LEU A 441 -5.30 7.39 -25.60
N ALA A 442 -6.01 6.28 -25.35
CA ALA A 442 -5.78 5.47 -24.15
C ALA A 442 -4.34 4.89 -24.10
N TRP A 443 -3.76 4.54 -25.24
CA TRP A 443 -2.37 4.09 -25.33
C TRP A 443 -1.39 5.15 -24.85
N TRP A 444 -1.47 6.36 -25.40
CA TRP A 444 -0.51 7.42 -25.10
C TRP A 444 -0.66 7.98 -23.69
N PHE A 445 -1.89 8.14 -23.21
CA PHE A 445 -2.16 8.77 -21.91
C PHE A 445 -2.16 7.78 -20.73
N HIS A 446 -2.46 6.50 -20.95
CA HIS A 446 -2.63 5.53 -19.86
C HIS A 446 -1.76 4.28 -20.00
N LEU A 447 -1.92 3.49 -21.07
CA LEU A 447 -1.28 2.18 -21.16
C LEU A 447 0.25 2.28 -21.26
N LYS A 448 0.78 3.14 -22.14
CA LYS A 448 2.23 3.30 -22.31
C LYS A 448 2.91 3.79 -21.02
N PRO A 449 2.40 4.79 -20.28
CA PRO A 449 2.89 5.10 -18.94
C PRO A 449 2.84 3.92 -17.96
N HIS A 450 1.78 3.10 -17.98
CA HIS A 450 1.69 1.90 -17.14
C HIS A 450 2.75 0.86 -17.51
N CYS A 451 2.91 0.54 -18.79
CA CYS A 451 3.96 -0.37 -19.26
C CYS A 451 5.35 0.13 -18.85
N LYS A 452 5.66 1.42 -19.04
CA LYS A 452 6.93 2.03 -18.58
C LYS A 452 7.14 1.97 -17.05
N ARG A 453 6.07 1.85 -16.27
CA ARG A 453 6.13 1.69 -14.81
C ARG A 453 6.23 0.22 -14.37
N GLY A 454 6.29 -0.71 -15.31
CA GLY A 454 6.38 -2.15 -15.08
C GLY A 454 5.02 -2.86 -14.96
N TYR A 455 3.91 -2.25 -15.40
CA TYR A 455 2.60 -2.89 -15.30
C TYR A 455 2.33 -3.84 -16.47
N LEU A 456 1.72 -4.98 -16.15
CA LEU A 456 1.12 -5.87 -17.15
C LEU A 456 -0.29 -5.36 -17.47
N VAL A 457 -0.54 -4.96 -18.70
CA VAL A 457 -1.87 -4.53 -19.15
C VAL A 457 -2.52 -5.69 -19.88
N LEU A 458 -3.54 -6.30 -19.28
CA LEU A 458 -4.35 -7.39 -19.83
C LEU A 458 -5.60 -6.83 -20.49
N VAL A 459 -5.84 -7.17 -21.76
CA VAL A 459 -7.07 -6.79 -22.45
C VAL A 459 -7.74 -8.01 -23.08
N ASP A 460 -9.04 -8.18 -22.85
CA ASP A 460 -9.82 -9.28 -23.43
C ASP A 460 -10.20 -8.97 -24.89
N ARG A 461 -9.81 -9.87 -25.81
CA ARG A 461 -10.00 -9.84 -27.28
C ARG A 461 -9.46 -8.64 -28.06
N TYR A 462 -9.38 -7.46 -27.47
CA TYR A 462 -8.87 -6.22 -28.07
C TYR A 462 -9.38 -5.98 -29.50
N PHE A 463 -8.51 -5.57 -30.43
CA PHE A 463 -8.83 -5.42 -31.85
C PHE A 463 -9.27 -6.74 -32.52
N TYR A 464 -8.81 -7.89 -32.04
CA TYR A 464 -9.13 -9.18 -32.65
C TYR A 464 -10.61 -9.57 -32.50
N ASN A 465 -11.34 -8.93 -31.58
CA ASN A 465 -12.80 -9.12 -31.46
C ASN A 465 -13.56 -8.74 -32.75
N TYR A 466 -13.02 -7.81 -33.56
CA TYR A 466 -13.62 -7.48 -34.87
C TYR A 466 -13.54 -8.63 -35.87
N HIS A 467 -12.65 -9.60 -35.66
CA HIS A 467 -12.54 -10.82 -36.48
C HIS A 467 -13.30 -12.00 -35.84
N LEU A 468 -13.21 -12.15 -34.52
CA LEU A 468 -13.78 -13.29 -33.79
C LEU A 468 -15.29 -13.16 -33.56
N ASP A 469 -15.78 -11.98 -33.18
CA ASP A 469 -17.21 -11.72 -32.97
C ASP A 469 -17.60 -10.32 -33.48
N PRO A 470 -17.69 -10.13 -34.81
CA PRO A 470 -18.07 -8.85 -35.41
C PRO A 470 -19.45 -8.34 -34.94
N ALA A 471 -20.36 -9.25 -34.61
CA ALA A 471 -21.71 -8.91 -34.13
C ALA A 471 -21.66 -8.16 -32.80
N SER A 472 -20.80 -8.59 -31.86
CA SER A 472 -20.63 -7.96 -30.55
C SER A 472 -20.24 -6.47 -30.62
N VAL A 473 -19.44 -6.11 -31.64
CA VAL A 473 -18.96 -4.76 -31.93
C VAL A 473 -19.76 -4.05 -33.02
N ARG A 474 -20.80 -4.72 -33.55
CA ARG A 474 -21.68 -4.26 -34.62
C ARG A 474 -20.90 -3.87 -35.89
N TYR A 475 -19.89 -4.65 -36.25
CA TYR A 475 -19.08 -4.37 -37.44
C TYR A 475 -19.62 -5.08 -38.69
N HIS A 476 -19.91 -4.30 -39.73
CA HIS A 476 -20.49 -4.77 -41.00
C HIS A 476 -19.67 -4.30 -42.21
N GLY A 477 -18.50 -3.70 -41.97
CA GLY A 477 -17.65 -3.14 -43.02
C GLY A 477 -16.78 -4.19 -43.72
N PRO A 478 -16.09 -3.79 -44.81
CA PRO A 478 -15.25 -4.68 -45.59
C PRO A 478 -13.93 -5.03 -44.88
N ARG A 479 -13.41 -6.24 -45.13
CA ARG A 479 -12.17 -6.77 -44.50
C ARG A 479 -10.94 -5.88 -44.69
N TRP A 480 -10.82 -5.19 -45.82
CA TRP A 480 -9.69 -4.27 -46.07
C TRP A 480 -9.63 -3.11 -45.07
N LEU A 481 -10.79 -2.65 -44.59
CA LEU A 481 -10.87 -1.57 -43.62
C LEU A 481 -10.42 -2.03 -42.24
N LEU A 482 -10.71 -3.29 -41.87
CA LEU A 482 -10.14 -3.91 -40.67
C LEU A 482 -8.62 -4.05 -40.80
N ALA A 483 -8.10 -4.50 -41.95
CA ALA A 483 -6.67 -4.61 -42.16
C ALA A 483 -5.96 -3.24 -41.98
N LEU A 484 -6.54 -2.17 -42.54
CA LEU A 484 -6.04 -0.80 -42.36
C LEU A 484 -6.10 -0.38 -40.89
N ALA A 485 -7.24 -0.56 -40.23
CA ALA A 485 -7.40 -0.21 -38.81
C ALA A 485 -6.42 -0.98 -37.93
N GLY A 486 -6.19 -2.26 -38.21
CA GLY A 486 -5.25 -3.11 -37.49
C GLY A 486 -3.83 -2.56 -37.50
N ASN A 487 -3.41 -1.85 -38.55
CA ASN A 487 -2.10 -1.18 -38.62
C ASN A 487 -2.02 0.08 -37.75
N VAL A 488 -3.14 0.72 -37.46
CA VAL A 488 -3.21 1.94 -36.64
C VAL A 488 -3.45 1.63 -35.16
N PHE A 489 -4.11 0.53 -34.83
CA PHE A 489 -4.29 0.11 -33.44
C PHE A 489 -2.93 -0.09 -32.73
N PRO A 490 -2.81 0.31 -31.45
CA PRO A 490 -1.65 -0.05 -30.64
C PRO A 490 -1.39 -1.55 -30.71
N LYS A 491 -0.18 -1.94 -31.12
CA LYS A 491 0.17 -3.34 -31.26
C LYS A 491 0.41 -3.96 -29.88
N PRO A 492 -0.13 -5.16 -29.60
CA PRO A 492 0.20 -5.86 -28.38
C PRO A 492 1.64 -6.34 -28.41
N ASP A 493 2.25 -6.38 -27.23
CA ASP A 493 3.55 -6.98 -27.00
C ASP A 493 3.46 -8.50 -26.93
N ILE A 494 2.36 -8.98 -26.34
CA ILE A 494 2.13 -10.38 -26.01
C ILE A 494 0.69 -10.74 -26.37
N VAL A 495 0.50 -11.93 -26.93
CA VAL A 495 -0.81 -12.52 -27.19
C VAL A 495 -0.88 -13.85 -26.47
N ILE A 496 -1.82 -13.99 -25.54
CA ILE A 496 -2.06 -15.23 -24.80
C ILE A 496 -3.28 -15.90 -25.43
N ARG A 497 -3.07 -17.03 -26.11
CA ARG A 497 -4.11 -17.76 -26.85
C ARG A 497 -4.57 -18.96 -26.03
N LEU A 498 -5.80 -18.90 -25.53
CA LEU A 498 -6.46 -20.02 -24.86
C LEU A 498 -7.11 -20.93 -25.90
N ASN A 499 -6.54 -22.11 -26.08
CA ASN A 499 -7.03 -23.14 -26.98
C ASN A 499 -7.92 -24.12 -26.20
N ALA A 500 -9.14 -24.33 -26.66
CA ALA A 500 -10.04 -25.36 -26.15
C ALA A 500 -10.68 -26.09 -27.34
N PRO A 501 -10.78 -27.42 -27.31
CA PRO A 501 -11.59 -28.18 -28.26
C PRO A 501 -13.05 -27.67 -28.29
N PRO A 502 -13.67 -27.55 -29.48
CA PRO A 502 -15.05 -27.09 -29.63
C PRO A 502 -16.07 -27.84 -28.75
N GLU A 503 -15.83 -29.14 -28.54
CA GLU A 503 -16.68 -30.03 -27.76
C GLU A 503 -16.74 -29.59 -26.29
N ILE A 504 -15.60 -29.14 -25.74
CA ILE A 504 -15.50 -28.66 -24.35
C ILE A 504 -16.14 -27.28 -24.20
N LEU A 505 -16.05 -26.43 -25.21
CA LEU A 505 -16.65 -25.09 -25.19
C LEU A 505 -18.19 -25.15 -25.21
N LEU A 506 -18.76 -26.03 -26.04
CA LEU A 506 -20.20 -26.31 -26.10
C LEU A 506 -20.75 -26.79 -24.76
N ALA A 507 -19.99 -27.61 -24.04
CA ALA A 507 -20.38 -28.10 -22.72
C ALA A 507 -20.35 -27.02 -21.63
N ARG A 508 -19.47 -26.01 -21.76
CA ARG A 508 -19.29 -24.95 -20.74
C ARG A 508 -20.25 -23.76 -20.92
N LYS A 509 -20.60 -23.39 -22.15
CA LYS A 509 -21.57 -22.31 -22.45
C LYS A 509 -22.39 -22.63 -23.70
N GLN A 510 -23.70 -22.78 -23.53
CA GLN A 510 -24.65 -23.07 -24.62
C GLN A 510 -25.13 -21.82 -25.38
N GLU A 511 -24.27 -20.82 -25.60
CA GLU A 511 -24.66 -19.54 -26.24
C GLU A 511 -24.47 -19.53 -27.77
N LEU A 512 -23.71 -20.47 -28.35
CA LEU A 512 -23.35 -20.53 -29.77
C LEU A 512 -23.66 -21.90 -30.38
N SER A 513 -23.98 -21.95 -31.67
CA SER A 513 -24.06 -23.23 -32.38
C SER A 513 -22.66 -23.83 -32.59
N GLU A 514 -22.59 -25.16 -32.72
CA GLU A 514 -21.34 -25.87 -32.99
C GLU A 514 -20.62 -25.35 -34.24
N GLU A 515 -21.38 -25.03 -35.30
CA GLU A 515 -20.85 -24.45 -36.54
C GLU A 515 -20.19 -23.09 -36.32
N GLN A 516 -20.82 -22.21 -35.53
CA GLN A 516 -20.27 -20.90 -35.18
C GLN A 516 -18.96 -21.05 -34.39
N ILE A 517 -18.89 -22.00 -33.45
CA ILE A 517 -17.68 -22.26 -32.66
C ILE A 517 -16.54 -22.76 -33.57
N ARG A 518 -16.83 -23.69 -34.49
CA ARG A 518 -15.83 -24.19 -35.45
C ARG A 518 -15.32 -23.08 -36.37
N GLU A 519 -16.18 -22.18 -36.83
CA GLU A 519 -15.77 -21.05 -37.67
C GLU A 519 -14.93 -20.02 -36.90
N GLN A 520 -15.30 -19.72 -35.65
CA GLN A 520 -14.47 -18.87 -34.80
C GLN A 520 -13.12 -19.52 -34.47
N ALA A 521 -13.07 -20.84 -34.27
CA ALA A 521 -11.82 -21.58 -34.05
C ALA A 521 -10.90 -21.50 -35.28
N ARG A 522 -11.44 -21.71 -36.49
CA ARG A 522 -10.68 -21.52 -37.75
C ARG A 522 -10.17 -20.10 -37.86
N THR A 523 -11.02 -19.11 -37.61
CA THR A 523 -10.63 -17.70 -37.64
C THR A 523 -9.48 -17.43 -36.67
N LEU A 524 -9.60 -17.86 -35.42
CA LEU A 524 -8.56 -17.72 -34.39
C LEU A 524 -7.22 -18.37 -34.82
N SER A 525 -7.27 -19.55 -35.44
CA SER A 525 -6.07 -20.24 -35.94
C SER A 525 -5.37 -19.52 -37.09
N SER A 526 -6.13 -18.76 -37.90
CA SER A 526 -5.63 -17.99 -39.04
C SER A 526 -5.13 -16.59 -38.69
N LEU A 527 -5.37 -16.10 -37.48
CA LEU A 527 -4.94 -14.76 -37.06
C LEU A 527 -3.42 -14.68 -36.95
N THR A 528 -2.84 -13.67 -37.57
CA THR A 528 -1.42 -13.34 -37.46
C THR A 528 -1.20 -12.20 -36.46
N PHE A 529 -0.20 -12.32 -35.60
CA PHE A 529 0.04 -11.37 -34.50
C PHE A 529 1.24 -10.44 -34.72
N GLY A 530 1.77 -10.38 -35.95
CA GLY A 530 2.95 -9.57 -36.28
C GLY A 530 4.14 -9.96 -35.40
N ASN A 531 4.74 -8.98 -34.72
CA ASN A 531 5.91 -9.18 -33.86
C ASN A 531 5.55 -9.50 -32.39
N ALA A 532 4.27 -9.71 -32.06
CA ALA A 532 3.88 -10.04 -30.69
C ALA A 532 4.37 -11.44 -30.31
N ARG A 533 4.84 -11.60 -29.06
CA ARG A 533 5.14 -12.92 -28.51
C ARG A 533 3.83 -13.66 -28.27
N VAL A 534 3.67 -14.84 -28.86
CA VAL A 534 2.49 -15.68 -28.66
C VAL A 534 2.79 -16.70 -27.55
N ILE A 535 1.89 -16.76 -26.56
CA ILE A 535 1.91 -17.75 -25.47
C ILE A 535 0.65 -18.60 -25.63
N ASP A 536 0.83 -19.89 -25.87
CA ASP A 536 -0.27 -20.84 -26.00
C ASP A 536 -0.66 -21.43 -24.64
N ALA A 537 -1.94 -21.35 -24.32
CA ALA A 537 -2.53 -21.83 -23.08
C ALA A 537 -3.56 -22.92 -23.39
N ASP A 538 -3.36 -24.11 -22.87
CA ASP A 538 -4.31 -25.23 -23.02
C ASP A 538 -5.45 -25.11 -21.99
N ALA A 539 -6.65 -24.77 -22.46
CA ALA A 539 -7.82 -24.60 -21.59
C ALA A 539 -8.54 -25.92 -21.22
N THR A 540 -7.95 -27.07 -21.58
CA THR A 540 -8.34 -28.40 -21.07
C THR A 540 -7.75 -28.70 -19.70
N GLU A 541 -6.61 -28.08 -19.36
CA GLU A 541 -5.96 -28.23 -18.06
C GLU A 541 -6.67 -27.40 -16.96
N PRO A 542 -6.42 -27.71 -15.68
CA PRO A 542 -6.86 -26.89 -14.56
C PRO A 542 -6.38 -25.43 -14.66
N ALA A 543 -7.26 -24.47 -14.34
CA ALA A 543 -7.03 -23.05 -14.61
C ALA A 543 -5.84 -22.45 -13.84
N ASP A 544 -5.50 -23.00 -12.68
CA ASP A 544 -4.34 -22.67 -11.86
C ASP A 544 -3.03 -23.13 -12.53
N VAL A 545 -2.99 -24.35 -13.07
CA VAL A 545 -1.84 -24.89 -13.80
C VAL A 545 -1.55 -24.06 -15.06
N VAL A 546 -2.60 -23.73 -15.82
CA VAL A 546 -2.48 -22.87 -17.01
C VAL A 546 -1.94 -21.50 -16.64
N ALA A 547 -2.46 -20.89 -15.57
CA ALA A 547 -2.00 -19.58 -15.12
C ALA A 547 -0.53 -19.59 -14.67
N GLY A 548 -0.09 -20.65 -13.99
CA GLY A 548 1.31 -20.85 -13.61
C GLY A 548 2.23 -20.88 -14.83
N LYS A 549 1.95 -21.76 -15.80
CA LYS A 549 2.74 -21.88 -17.05
C LYS A 549 2.82 -20.54 -17.81
N VAL A 550 1.67 -19.85 -17.96
CA VAL A 550 1.61 -18.55 -18.62
C VAL A 550 2.39 -17.49 -17.83
N MET A 551 2.30 -17.49 -16.51
CA MET A 551 3.04 -16.53 -15.67
C MET A 551 4.55 -16.73 -15.75
N ASP A 552 5.02 -17.98 -15.78
CA ASP A 552 6.45 -18.29 -15.93
C ASP A 552 6.99 -17.78 -17.27
N GLU A 553 6.27 -18.00 -18.37
CA GLU A 553 6.66 -17.48 -19.69
C GLU A 553 6.56 -15.94 -19.73
N LEU A 554 5.52 -15.34 -19.14
CA LEU A 554 5.42 -13.88 -19.01
C LEU A 554 6.61 -13.32 -18.23
N ALA A 555 6.98 -13.92 -17.10
CA ALA A 555 8.11 -13.48 -16.29
C ALA A 555 9.42 -13.58 -17.08
N HIS A 556 9.62 -14.67 -17.84
CA HIS A 556 10.77 -14.84 -18.72
C HIS A 556 10.83 -13.74 -19.79
N VAL A 557 9.73 -13.50 -20.52
CA VAL A 557 9.64 -12.48 -21.57
C VAL A 557 9.85 -11.07 -21.02
N LEU A 558 9.26 -10.74 -19.87
CA LEU A 558 9.43 -9.45 -19.22
C LEU A 558 10.87 -9.25 -18.72
N SER A 559 11.52 -10.29 -18.21
CA SER A 559 12.90 -10.20 -17.73
C SER A 559 13.90 -9.81 -18.84
N GLN A 560 13.63 -10.21 -20.08
CA GLN A 560 14.43 -9.85 -21.26
C GLN A 560 14.21 -8.39 -21.72
N ARG A 561 13.18 -7.72 -21.19
CA ARG A 561 12.82 -6.32 -21.52
C ARG A 561 13.33 -5.30 -20.47
N ALA A 562 14.08 -5.79 -19.47
CA ALA A 562 14.55 -5.01 -18.32
C ALA A 562 15.58 -3.93 -18.69
#